data_AF-A0A4Y1RF06-F1
#
_entry.id   AF-A0A4Y1RF06-F1
#
_cell.length_a   1.000
_cell.length_b   1.000
_cell.length_c   1.000
_cell.angle_alpha   90.00
_cell.angle_beta   90.00
_cell.angle_gamma   90.00
#
_symmetry.space_group_name_H-M   'P 1'
#
loop_
_entity.id
_entity.type
_entity.pdbx_description
1 polymer ?
#
loop_
_entity_poly.entity_id
_entity_poly.type
_entity_poly.pdbx_seq_one_letter_code
_entity_poly.pdbx_strand_id
1 'polypeptide(L)'
;MMAKTPMGEVVASSGRLGGGSSKLAPRVSSSSSFLWYQQQQCSSCQPLFRGEVEEEAWSSIWIDQKEEICQKLPVGTSLYGTGEVSGQLERTGKRVFTWNTDAWGYGSGTTSLYQSHPWVLAVLPTGEALGILADTTRCCEIDLRKESMIQFIAPSSYPVITFGPFPSPQAVLISLSHAIDYRNISREGFDKERFPDPKSLVKGEVWPGPCVFPDYTQAKTLTKTMPKSNIHKGDDELGGCQVHSHYHNVYGMLMARSTFEGMKLGSEKNRPFVLTRAGFIGSQRYAATWTGDNLSTWEHLHMSISMGLSGQPLSGPDIVGFAGNAAPRLFGRWMGIGSMFPFCRGHSEMDTIDHEPWSFRKRSVYLGSAPMI
;
A
#
# COMPACT_ATOMS: atom_id res chain seq x y z
N MET A 1 -61.39 -26.01 -11.60
CA MET A 1 -60.10 -26.08 -12.32
C MET A 1 -59.03 -25.44 -11.46
N MET A 2 -58.02 -26.24 -11.10
CA MET A 2 -56.69 -25.91 -10.53
C MET A 2 -56.69 -25.03 -9.26
N ALA A 3 -56.84 -25.55 -8.04
CA ALA A 3 -56.03 -26.52 -7.28
C ALA A 3 -54.61 -26.03 -6.94
N LYS A 4 -54.45 -25.59 -5.68
CA LYS A 4 -53.17 -25.36 -4.99
C LYS A 4 -52.41 -26.69 -4.88
N THR A 5 -51.11 -26.66 -5.11
CA THR A 5 -50.20 -27.79 -4.84
C THR A 5 -49.14 -27.32 -3.82
N PRO A 6 -48.77 -28.16 -2.83
CA PRO A 6 -48.16 -27.72 -1.58
C PRO A 6 -46.62 -27.73 -1.60
N MET A 7 -46.03 -26.99 -0.65
CA MET A 7 -44.63 -27.15 -0.26
C MET A 7 -44.38 -28.58 0.20
N GLY A 8 -43.38 -29.23 -0.40
CA GLY A 8 -42.84 -30.49 0.10
C GLY A 8 -41.94 -30.25 1.30
N GLU A 9 -42.26 -30.90 2.41
CA GLU A 9 -41.39 -31.08 3.57
C GLU A 9 -40.10 -31.80 3.15
N VAL A 10 -38.95 -31.29 3.59
CA VAL A 10 -37.79 -32.14 3.85
C VAL A 10 -37.61 -32.19 5.37
N VAL A 11 -37.90 -33.38 5.87
CA VAL A 11 -37.81 -33.87 7.24
C VAL A 11 -36.51 -33.45 7.90
N ALA A 12 -36.62 -32.79 9.06
CA ALA A 12 -35.52 -32.62 10.00
C ALA A 12 -35.17 -33.99 10.61
N SER A 13 -34.09 -34.61 10.14
CA SER A 13 -33.43 -35.67 10.90
C SER A 13 -32.44 -35.02 11.88
N SER A 14 -32.68 -35.29 13.15
CA SER A 14 -31.86 -34.90 14.29
C SER A 14 -30.52 -35.62 14.26
N GLY A 15 -29.57 -35.10 13.49
CA GLY A 15 -28.16 -35.49 13.54
C GLY A 15 -27.34 -34.42 14.25
N ARG A 16 -26.84 -34.72 15.46
CA ARG A 16 -25.80 -33.92 16.12
C ARG A 16 -24.61 -33.77 15.15
N LEU A 17 -24.37 -32.56 14.64
CA LEU A 17 -23.10 -32.22 13.99
C LEU A 17 -22.25 -31.47 15.01
N GLY A 18 -21.28 -32.20 15.55
CA GLY A 18 -20.24 -31.67 16.42
C GLY A 18 -19.44 -30.58 15.71
N GLY A 19 -19.05 -29.57 16.49
CA GLY A 19 -18.15 -28.53 16.04
C GLY A 19 -16.82 -29.12 15.56
N GLY A 20 -16.45 -28.80 14.33
CA GLY A 20 -15.10 -28.97 13.82
C GLY A 20 -14.59 -27.61 13.37
N SER A 21 -13.75 -26.97 14.18
CA SER A 21 -12.93 -25.83 13.75
C SER A 21 -11.95 -26.31 12.68
N SER A 22 -11.97 -25.73 11.48
CA SER A 22 -10.90 -25.96 10.51
C SER A 22 -9.64 -25.21 10.97
N LYS A 23 -8.68 -25.96 11.54
CA LYS A 23 -7.34 -25.45 11.83
C LYS A 23 -6.53 -25.42 10.53
N LEU A 24 -5.91 -24.28 10.23
CA LEU A 24 -4.79 -24.18 9.30
C LEU A 24 -3.68 -25.11 9.79
N ALA A 25 -3.21 -26.03 8.94
CA ALA A 25 -2.09 -26.91 9.27
C ALA A 25 -0.87 -26.51 8.41
N PRO A 26 0.25 -26.06 9.02
CA PRO A 26 1.48 -25.83 8.28
C PRO A 26 2.05 -27.17 7.77
N ARG A 27 2.56 -27.19 6.54
CA ARG A 27 3.47 -28.25 6.07
C ARG A 27 4.90 -27.77 6.27
N VAL A 28 5.63 -28.42 7.17
CA VAL A 28 7.07 -28.22 7.38
C VAL A 28 7.80 -29.26 6.55
N SER A 29 8.61 -28.82 5.59
CA SER A 29 9.60 -29.68 4.91
C SER A 29 10.86 -29.75 5.76
N SER A 30 11.35 -30.95 6.05
CA SER A 30 12.39 -31.23 7.05
C SER A 30 13.83 -30.92 6.60
N SER A 31 14.05 -29.98 5.68
CA SER A 31 15.43 -29.62 5.28
C SER A 31 15.67 -28.15 4.95
N SER A 32 14.66 -27.29 5.05
CA SER A 32 14.82 -25.85 4.88
C SER A 32 13.62 -25.15 5.51
N SER A 33 13.87 -24.15 6.36
CA SER A 33 12.88 -23.41 7.14
C SER A 33 11.93 -22.59 6.26
N PHE A 34 11.07 -23.25 5.48
CA PHE A 34 9.99 -22.63 4.73
C PHE A 34 8.67 -22.90 5.44
N LEU A 35 7.97 -21.84 5.85
CA LEU A 35 6.55 -21.89 6.19
C LEU A 35 5.76 -21.35 5.00
N TRP A 36 5.24 -22.25 4.17
CA TRP A 36 4.32 -21.89 3.11
C TRP A 36 2.91 -21.73 3.68
N TYR A 37 2.25 -20.61 3.39
CA TYR A 37 0.82 -20.46 3.63
C TYR A 37 0.07 -20.70 2.31
N GLN A 38 -0.43 -21.92 2.12
CA GLN A 38 -1.44 -22.23 1.12
C GLN A 38 -2.82 -22.04 1.77
N GLN A 39 -3.62 -21.10 1.26
CA GLN A 39 -4.96 -20.85 1.78
C GLN A 39 -5.88 -22.05 1.48
N GLN A 40 -6.22 -22.86 2.49
CA GLN A 40 -7.19 -23.97 2.36
C GLN A 40 -8.60 -23.60 2.87
N GLN A 41 -9.52 -23.54 1.90
CA GLN A 41 -10.93 -23.97 1.88
C GLN A 41 -12.05 -23.28 2.70
N CYS A 42 -13.10 -22.91 1.96
CA CYS A 42 -14.52 -22.96 2.35
C CYS A 42 -15.21 -24.00 1.43
N SER A 43 -16.11 -24.83 1.97
CA SER A 43 -16.70 -26.01 1.31
C SER A 43 -17.67 -25.72 0.15
N SER A 44 -17.92 -24.45 -0.19
CA SER A 44 -18.87 -24.04 -1.23
C SER A 44 -18.26 -23.31 -2.43
N CYS A 45 -16.94 -23.07 -2.47
CA CYS A 45 -16.29 -22.33 -3.54
C CYS A 45 -15.40 -23.23 -4.41
N GLN A 46 -15.59 -23.21 -5.74
CA GLN A 46 -14.69 -23.88 -6.68
C GLN A 46 -13.26 -23.30 -6.62
N PRO A 47 -12.22 -24.10 -6.90
CA PRO A 47 -10.82 -23.72 -6.67
C PRO A 47 -10.39 -22.54 -7.53
N LEU A 48 -9.86 -21.49 -6.89
CA LEU A 48 -9.25 -20.32 -7.55
C LEU A 48 -7.73 -20.48 -7.77
N PHE A 49 -7.10 -21.55 -7.26
CA PHE A 49 -5.65 -21.75 -7.36
C PHE A 49 -5.23 -23.21 -7.45
N ARG A 50 -4.38 -23.51 -8.43
CA ARG A 50 -3.49 -24.66 -8.47
C ARG A 50 -2.27 -24.28 -9.33
N GLY A 51 -1.16 -23.94 -8.67
CA GLY A 51 0.14 -23.78 -9.32
C GLY A 51 1.14 -24.64 -8.56
N GLU A 52 1.77 -25.60 -9.24
CA GLU A 52 2.98 -26.25 -8.75
C GLU A 52 4.13 -25.25 -8.99
N VAL A 53 4.83 -24.85 -7.93
CA VAL A 53 6.03 -24.01 -8.03
C VAL A 53 7.22 -24.93 -7.82
N GLU A 54 8.15 -24.98 -8.77
CA GLU A 54 9.38 -25.77 -8.66
C GLU A 54 10.20 -25.30 -7.44
N GLU A 55 10.58 -26.22 -6.56
CA GLU A 55 11.37 -25.95 -5.34
C GLU A 55 12.73 -25.26 -5.64
N GLU A 56 13.23 -25.34 -6.88
CA GLU A 56 14.52 -24.75 -7.30
C GLU A 56 14.47 -23.23 -7.60
N ALA A 57 13.27 -22.64 -7.66
CA ALA A 57 13.09 -21.24 -8.06
C ALA A 57 13.34 -20.22 -6.92
N TRP A 58 13.24 -20.68 -5.67
CA TRP A 58 13.35 -19.85 -4.47
C TRP A 58 14.61 -20.17 -3.67
N SER A 59 15.21 -19.14 -3.08
CA SER A 59 16.26 -19.31 -2.06
C SER A 59 16.10 -18.30 -0.94
N SER A 60 16.30 -18.74 0.32
CA SER A 60 16.44 -17.86 1.48
C SER A 60 17.83 -18.04 2.10
N ILE A 61 18.52 -16.93 2.36
CA ILE A 61 19.85 -16.93 2.96
C ILE A 61 19.92 -15.84 4.03
N TRP A 62 20.54 -16.16 5.16
CA TRP A 62 20.85 -15.18 6.19
C TRP A 62 22.26 -14.61 6.00
N ILE A 63 22.37 -13.30 5.80
CA ILE A 63 23.64 -12.59 5.62
C ILE A 63 23.59 -11.32 6.48
N ASP A 64 24.60 -11.10 7.32
CA ASP A 64 24.76 -9.88 8.14
C ASP A 64 23.49 -9.45 8.91
N GLN A 65 22.84 -10.39 9.59
CA GLN A 65 21.58 -10.18 10.34
C GLN A 65 20.37 -9.78 9.49
N LYS A 66 20.43 -10.02 8.17
CA LYS A 66 19.31 -9.85 7.24
C LYS A 66 18.94 -11.18 6.62
N GLU A 67 17.65 -11.36 6.39
CA GLU A 67 17.13 -12.41 5.54
C GLU A 67 17.05 -11.86 4.12
N GLU A 68 17.60 -12.61 3.18
CA GLU A 68 17.52 -12.36 1.74
C GLU A 68 16.70 -13.48 1.10
N ILE A 69 15.60 -13.11 0.44
CA ILE A 69 14.74 -14.03 -0.31
C ILE A 69 14.80 -13.68 -1.79
N CYS A 70 15.17 -14.67 -2.60
CA CYS A 70 15.31 -14.53 -4.05
C CYS A 70 14.29 -15.39 -4.79
N GLN A 71 13.70 -14.81 -5.84
CA GLN A 71 12.91 -15.53 -6.83
C GLN A 71 13.53 -15.42 -8.20
N LYS A 72 13.80 -16.55 -8.86
CA LYS A 72 14.20 -16.59 -10.27
C LYS A 72 12.99 -16.51 -11.20
N LEU A 73 13.14 -15.84 -12.33
CA LEU A 73 12.09 -15.62 -13.32
C LEU A 73 12.62 -15.85 -14.73
N PRO A 74 11.76 -16.16 -15.72
CA PRO A 74 12.15 -16.23 -17.13
C PRO A 74 12.85 -14.95 -17.63
N VAL A 75 13.82 -15.10 -18.52
CA VAL A 75 14.52 -13.98 -19.17
C VAL A 75 13.54 -13.14 -19.99
N GLY A 76 13.65 -11.82 -19.88
CA GLY A 76 12.72 -10.87 -20.51
C GLY A 76 11.48 -10.54 -19.68
N THR A 77 11.41 -10.98 -18.41
CA THR A 77 10.35 -10.56 -17.48
C THR A 77 10.49 -9.09 -17.13
N SER A 78 9.40 -8.32 -17.24
CA SER A 78 9.35 -6.93 -16.79
C SER A 78 8.71 -6.80 -15.41
N LEU A 79 9.22 -5.86 -14.61
CA LEU A 79 8.89 -5.74 -13.18
C LEU A 79 8.26 -4.38 -12.88
N TYR A 80 7.23 -4.35 -12.04
CA TYR A 80 6.43 -3.17 -11.70
C TYR A 80 6.05 -3.14 -10.21
N GLY A 81 5.50 -2.03 -9.74
CA GLY A 81 5.03 -1.87 -8.36
C GLY A 81 6.09 -1.22 -7.47
N THR A 82 6.47 -1.88 -6.37
CA THR A 82 7.44 -1.46 -5.34
C THR A 82 7.03 -0.28 -4.45
N GLY A 83 5.75 0.09 -4.50
CA GLY A 83 5.23 1.20 -3.70
C GLY A 83 5.58 2.56 -4.29
N GLU A 84 5.68 3.54 -3.40
CA GLU A 84 5.91 4.91 -3.82
C GLU A 84 7.41 5.16 -4.00
N VAL A 85 7.82 5.12 -5.25
CA VAL A 85 9.18 5.43 -5.67
C VAL A 85 9.14 6.24 -6.96
N SER A 86 10.06 7.19 -7.05
CA SER A 86 10.19 8.08 -8.22
C SER A 86 10.59 7.32 -9.49
N GLY A 87 10.52 8.01 -10.64
CA GLY A 87 11.00 7.49 -11.92
C GLY A 87 9.95 6.77 -12.77
N GLN A 88 10.42 5.96 -13.72
CA GLN A 88 9.58 5.26 -14.70
C GLN A 88 8.75 4.15 -14.05
N LEU A 89 7.59 3.85 -14.64
CA LEU A 89 6.66 2.82 -14.15
C LEU A 89 7.32 1.44 -14.03
N GLU A 90 8.12 1.07 -15.02
CA GLU A 90 8.88 -0.18 -15.00
C GLU A 90 10.09 -0.07 -14.05
N ARG A 91 10.25 -1.10 -13.23
CA ARG A 91 11.22 -1.21 -12.13
C ARG A 91 12.33 -2.23 -12.41
N THR A 92 12.34 -2.87 -13.58
CA THR A 92 13.44 -3.73 -14.03
C THR A 92 14.76 -2.95 -13.97
N GLY A 93 15.80 -3.55 -13.38
CA GLY A 93 17.09 -2.89 -13.24
C GLY A 93 17.19 -1.89 -12.09
N LYS A 94 16.16 -1.76 -11.23
CA LYS A 94 16.12 -0.79 -10.12
C LYS A 94 16.37 -1.44 -8.76
N ARG A 95 16.76 -0.61 -7.81
CA ARG A 95 16.87 -0.95 -6.39
C ARG A 95 16.02 0.04 -5.61
N VAL A 96 15.12 -0.46 -4.78
CA VAL A 96 14.12 0.33 -4.05
C VAL A 96 14.20 -0.02 -2.57
N PHE A 97 13.93 0.96 -1.70
CA PHE A 97 13.86 0.74 -0.26
C PHE A 97 12.46 1.11 0.23
N THR A 98 11.82 0.20 0.97
CA THR A 98 10.54 0.46 1.63
C THR A 98 10.81 1.08 3.01
N TRP A 99 10.91 2.40 3.03
CA TRP A 99 11.13 3.16 4.25
C TRP A 99 10.51 4.55 4.16
N ASN A 100 9.33 4.76 4.76
CA ASN A 100 8.58 6.00 4.64
C ASN A 100 9.44 7.24 4.95
N THR A 101 9.75 8.02 3.92
CA THR A 101 10.70 9.13 3.97
C THR A 101 10.01 10.41 3.50
N ASP A 102 10.19 11.49 4.26
CA ASP A 102 9.78 12.83 3.81
C ASP A 102 10.79 13.35 2.78
N ALA A 103 10.47 13.13 1.50
CA ALA A 103 11.35 13.39 0.36
C ALA A 103 10.84 14.55 -0.49
N TRP A 104 10.90 15.78 0.03
CA TRP A 104 10.51 16.99 -0.72
C TRP A 104 11.27 17.13 -2.04
N GLY A 105 10.58 17.45 -3.14
CA GLY A 105 11.20 17.73 -4.43
C GLY A 105 11.97 16.54 -5.03
N TYR A 106 11.54 15.31 -4.72
CA TYR A 106 12.20 14.07 -5.13
C TYR A 106 12.54 14.03 -6.63
N GLY A 107 13.77 13.62 -6.97
CA GLY A 107 14.19 13.38 -8.35
C GLY A 107 13.99 11.93 -8.77
N SER A 108 14.15 11.60 -10.05
CA SER A 108 13.97 10.25 -10.63
C SER A 108 14.88 9.13 -10.06
N GLY A 109 15.91 9.48 -9.30
CA GLY A 109 16.76 8.54 -8.57
C GLY A 109 16.35 8.28 -7.12
N THR A 110 15.28 8.92 -6.63
CA THR A 110 14.84 8.79 -5.24
C THR A 110 14.22 7.42 -5.01
N THR A 111 14.83 6.62 -4.15
CA THR A 111 14.51 5.18 -3.96
C THR A 111 13.50 4.90 -2.84
N SER A 112 13.01 5.93 -2.15
CA SER A 112 12.01 5.81 -1.10
C SER A 112 11.27 7.14 -0.93
N LEU A 113 9.93 7.10 -0.93
CA LEU A 113 9.07 8.25 -0.74
C LEU A 113 8.17 8.02 0.48
N TYR A 114 6.92 8.48 0.45
CA TYR A 114 6.08 8.57 1.63
C TYR A 114 5.42 7.24 2.00
N GLN A 115 5.33 6.29 1.07
CA GLN A 115 4.69 4.98 1.29
C GLN A 115 5.58 3.78 0.99
N SER A 116 5.40 2.74 1.79
CA SER A 116 6.16 1.49 1.72
C SER A 116 5.28 0.32 1.28
N HIS A 117 5.52 -0.19 0.07
CA HIS A 117 4.79 -1.35 -0.43
C HIS A 117 5.82 -2.40 -0.87
N PRO A 118 6.14 -3.40 -0.02
CA PRO A 118 7.10 -4.46 -0.31
C PRO A 118 6.55 -5.48 -1.32
N TRP A 119 6.13 -4.99 -2.49
CA TRP A 119 5.36 -5.68 -3.51
C TRP A 119 6.01 -5.55 -4.88
N VAL A 120 6.08 -6.64 -5.62
CA VAL A 120 6.51 -6.65 -7.03
C VAL A 120 5.47 -7.37 -7.87
N LEU A 121 5.05 -6.73 -8.95
CA LEU A 121 4.28 -7.34 -10.04
C LEU A 121 5.27 -7.70 -11.16
N ALA A 122 5.29 -8.95 -11.58
CA ALA A 122 6.11 -9.46 -12.67
C ALA A 122 5.23 -9.85 -13.86
N VAL A 123 5.59 -9.38 -15.05
CA VAL A 123 4.94 -9.75 -16.33
C VAL A 123 5.92 -10.56 -17.15
N LEU A 124 5.60 -11.82 -17.36
CA LEU A 124 6.44 -12.80 -18.04
C LEU A 124 6.45 -12.53 -19.56
N PRO A 125 7.48 -13.01 -20.29
CA PRO A 125 7.54 -12.92 -21.75
C PRO A 125 6.34 -13.55 -22.47
N THR A 126 5.67 -14.51 -21.82
CA THR A 126 4.46 -15.17 -22.32
C THR A 126 3.21 -14.28 -22.24
N GLY A 127 3.27 -13.17 -21.52
CA GLY A 127 2.13 -12.30 -21.19
C GLY A 127 1.41 -12.70 -19.90
N GLU A 128 1.72 -13.88 -19.34
CA GLU A 128 1.29 -14.25 -17.99
C GLU A 128 1.94 -13.34 -16.94
N ALA A 129 1.33 -13.23 -15.78
CA ALA A 129 1.83 -12.37 -14.72
C ALA A 129 1.74 -13.05 -13.36
N LEU A 130 2.64 -12.66 -12.47
CA LEU A 130 2.62 -13.07 -11.07
C LEU A 130 2.97 -11.90 -10.17
N GLY A 131 2.62 -12.00 -8.89
CA GLY A 131 2.91 -11.00 -7.89
C GLY A 131 3.60 -11.60 -6.68
N ILE A 132 4.46 -10.83 -6.03
CA ILE A 132 5.20 -11.26 -4.86
C ILE A 132 5.16 -10.14 -3.81
N LEU A 133 4.65 -10.46 -2.63
CA LEU A 133 4.59 -9.57 -1.48
C LEU A 133 5.51 -10.12 -0.38
N ALA A 134 6.51 -9.34 0.02
CA ALA A 134 7.26 -9.59 1.26
C ALA A 134 6.48 -8.95 2.41
N ASP A 135 5.83 -9.76 3.24
CA ASP A 135 4.94 -9.29 4.30
C ASP A 135 5.76 -8.87 5.54
N THR A 136 6.39 -7.71 5.43
CA THR A 136 7.23 -7.14 6.49
C THR A 136 6.99 -5.64 6.65
N THR A 137 6.79 -5.21 7.90
CA THR A 137 6.66 -3.80 8.27
C THR A 137 8.02 -3.12 8.45
N ARG A 138 9.10 -3.90 8.47
CA ARG A 138 10.48 -3.42 8.63
C ARG A 138 10.95 -2.77 7.33
N CYS A 139 12.10 -2.09 7.39
CA CYS A 139 12.79 -1.65 6.18
C CYS A 139 13.09 -2.87 5.31
N CYS A 140 12.56 -2.89 4.09
CA CYS A 140 12.83 -3.93 3.11
C CYS A 140 13.49 -3.31 1.88
N GLU A 141 14.60 -3.89 1.47
CA GLU A 141 15.23 -3.59 0.19
C GLU A 141 14.65 -4.53 -0.86
N ILE A 142 14.25 -3.96 -2.00
CA ILE A 142 13.79 -4.67 -3.18
C ILE A 142 14.85 -4.45 -4.26
N ASP A 143 15.66 -5.48 -4.53
CA ASP A 143 16.71 -5.44 -5.55
C ASP A 143 16.27 -6.19 -6.81
N LEU A 144 16.10 -5.42 -7.89
CA LEU A 144 15.65 -5.89 -9.20
C LEU A 144 16.72 -5.66 -10.27
N ARG A 145 17.98 -5.42 -9.86
CA ARG A 145 19.10 -5.11 -10.77
C ARG A 145 19.61 -6.34 -11.51
N LYS A 146 19.51 -7.51 -10.90
CA LYS A 146 19.93 -8.76 -11.50
C LYS A 146 18.82 -9.24 -12.45
N GLU A 147 19.20 -9.48 -13.70
CA GLU A 147 18.28 -10.00 -14.71
C GLU A 147 17.59 -11.27 -14.20
N SER A 148 16.29 -11.39 -14.50
CA SER A 148 15.52 -12.59 -14.15
C SER A 148 15.46 -12.88 -12.65
N MET A 149 15.62 -11.87 -11.79
CA MET A 149 15.61 -12.08 -10.34
C MET A 149 14.90 -10.96 -9.61
N ILE A 150 14.06 -11.34 -8.64
CA ILE A 150 13.55 -10.46 -7.60
C ILE A 150 14.24 -10.83 -6.31
N GLN A 151 14.79 -9.86 -5.60
CA GLN A 151 15.34 -10.05 -4.26
C GLN A 151 14.65 -9.13 -3.28
N PHE A 152 14.18 -9.70 -2.17
CA PHE A 152 13.74 -8.97 -0.99
C PHE A 152 14.75 -9.18 0.12
N ILE A 153 15.15 -8.11 0.81
CA ILE A 153 16.14 -8.17 1.88
C ILE A 153 15.61 -7.38 3.08
N ALA A 154 15.49 -8.00 4.26
CA ALA A 154 15.01 -7.32 5.48
C ALA A 154 15.72 -7.82 6.76
N PRO A 155 15.74 -7.03 7.86
CA PRO A 155 16.53 -7.33 9.07
C PRO A 155 15.92 -8.39 10.02
N SER A 156 14.90 -9.13 9.59
CA SER A 156 14.23 -10.19 10.35
C SER A 156 13.54 -11.12 9.38
N SER A 157 13.20 -12.35 9.80
CA SER A 157 12.41 -13.23 8.92
C SER A 157 11.04 -12.64 8.64
N TYR A 158 10.53 -12.89 7.43
CA TYR A 158 9.19 -12.49 7.03
C TYR A 158 8.54 -13.49 6.07
N PRO A 159 7.21 -13.63 6.09
CA PRO A 159 6.51 -14.41 5.09
C PRO A 159 6.58 -13.73 3.71
N VAL A 160 6.65 -14.56 2.66
CA VAL A 160 6.48 -14.12 1.27
C VAL A 160 5.20 -14.73 0.72
N ILE A 161 4.36 -13.88 0.13
CA ILE A 161 3.06 -14.26 -0.43
C ILE A 161 3.15 -14.13 -1.95
N THR A 162 2.86 -15.21 -2.66
CA THR A 162 2.90 -15.28 -4.12
C THR A 162 1.50 -15.30 -4.71
N PHE A 163 1.31 -14.59 -5.81
CA PHE A 163 0.04 -14.43 -6.51
C PHE A 163 0.21 -14.85 -7.97
N GLY A 164 -0.32 -16.01 -8.34
CA GLY A 164 -0.26 -16.53 -9.69
C GLY A 164 0.73 -17.70 -9.84
N PRO A 165 1.22 -17.97 -11.07
CA PRO A 165 1.00 -17.18 -12.29
C PRO A 165 -0.47 -17.15 -12.72
N PHE A 166 -0.86 -16.04 -13.36
CA PHE A 166 -2.17 -15.82 -13.94
C PHE A 166 -2.07 -15.39 -15.40
N PRO A 167 -3.14 -15.56 -16.20
CA PRO A 167 -3.14 -15.15 -17.61
C PRO A 167 -2.98 -13.65 -17.86
N SER A 168 -3.09 -12.78 -16.84
CA SER A 168 -2.96 -11.34 -17.04
C SER A 168 -2.57 -10.57 -15.76
N PRO A 169 -1.93 -9.40 -15.89
CA PRO A 169 -1.60 -8.53 -14.75
C PRO A 169 -2.82 -8.09 -13.93
N GLN A 170 -3.97 -7.89 -14.59
CA GLN A 170 -5.22 -7.51 -13.92
C GLN A 170 -5.66 -8.57 -12.91
N ALA A 171 -5.51 -9.86 -13.25
CA ALA A 171 -5.87 -10.96 -12.34
C ALA A 171 -4.96 -10.98 -11.11
N VAL A 172 -3.67 -10.67 -11.28
CA VAL A 172 -2.73 -10.50 -10.15
C VAL A 172 -3.21 -9.37 -9.23
N LEU A 173 -3.56 -8.21 -9.79
CA LEU A 173 -4.00 -7.06 -9.00
C LEU A 173 -5.34 -7.29 -8.28
N ILE A 174 -6.27 -8.04 -8.88
CA ILE A 174 -7.52 -8.47 -8.21
C ILE A 174 -7.20 -9.42 -7.05
N SER A 175 -6.28 -10.36 -7.26
CA SER A 175 -5.86 -11.28 -6.19
C SER A 175 -5.14 -10.54 -5.07
N LEU A 176 -4.26 -9.59 -5.42
CA LEU A 176 -3.62 -8.70 -4.45
C LEU A 176 -4.68 -7.94 -3.68
N SER A 177 -5.63 -7.27 -4.37
CA SER A 177 -6.66 -6.46 -3.72
C SER A 177 -7.44 -7.29 -2.71
N HIS A 178 -7.81 -8.53 -3.02
CA HIS A 178 -8.45 -9.40 -2.03
C HIS A 178 -7.54 -9.71 -0.83
N ALA A 179 -6.24 -10.00 -1.01
CA ALA A 179 -5.35 -10.26 0.13
C ALA A 179 -5.16 -9.00 0.99
N ILE A 180 -4.95 -7.86 0.36
CA ILE A 180 -4.74 -6.58 1.04
C ILE A 180 -6.04 -5.86 1.39
N ASP A 181 -7.23 -6.46 1.14
CA ASP A 181 -8.57 -6.03 1.58
C ASP A 181 -9.24 -7.01 2.58
N TYR A 182 -8.86 -8.30 2.57
CA TYR A 182 -9.40 -9.28 3.50
C TYR A 182 -8.82 -9.12 4.92
N ARG A 183 -9.63 -9.41 5.93
CA ARG A 183 -9.39 -9.22 7.38
C ARG A 183 -8.30 -10.15 7.99
N ASN A 184 -7.24 -10.48 7.25
CA ASN A 184 -6.31 -11.57 7.62
C ASN A 184 -4.83 -11.17 7.82
N ILE A 185 -4.46 -9.88 7.80
CA ILE A 185 -3.12 -9.48 8.30
C ILE A 185 -3.09 -9.41 9.85
N SER A 186 -4.24 -9.53 10.51
CA SER A 186 -4.36 -10.00 11.89
C SER A 186 -5.72 -10.66 12.08
N ARG A 187 -5.75 -11.95 12.41
CA ARG A 187 -6.95 -12.65 12.88
C ARG A 187 -6.65 -13.23 14.25
N GLU A 188 -7.07 -12.53 15.30
CA GLU A 188 -7.88 -13.07 16.41
C GLU A 188 -8.81 -11.94 16.89
N GLY A 189 -9.94 -12.28 17.51
CA GLY A 189 -11.16 -11.47 17.49
C GLY A 189 -11.14 -10.20 18.34
N PHE A 190 -11.77 -9.14 17.83
CA PHE A 190 -12.29 -8.08 18.68
C PHE A 190 -13.65 -8.50 19.22
N ASP A 191 -13.65 -8.91 20.49
CA ASP A 191 -14.84 -8.98 21.30
C ASP A 191 -15.39 -7.56 21.49
N LYS A 192 -16.69 -7.41 21.26
CA LYS A 192 -17.39 -6.15 21.49
C LYS A 192 -17.67 -6.07 22.97
N GLU A 193 -16.88 -5.33 23.75
CA GLU A 193 -17.40 -4.68 24.95
C GLU A 193 -16.49 -3.60 25.56
N ARG A 194 -17.14 -2.48 25.88
CA ARG A 194 -16.75 -1.37 26.79
C ARG A 194 -15.77 -0.30 26.30
N PHE A 195 -16.37 0.81 25.88
CA PHE A 195 -15.98 2.15 26.35
C PHE A 195 -17.19 2.77 27.09
N PRO A 196 -17.04 3.29 28.32
CA PRO A 196 -18.08 4.11 28.93
C PRO A 196 -18.03 5.57 28.43
N ASP A 197 -19.22 6.12 28.27
CA ASP A 197 -19.61 7.46 27.77
C ASP A 197 -19.35 8.58 28.83
N PRO A 198 -19.45 9.90 28.55
CA PRO A 198 -18.30 10.82 28.57
C PRO A 198 -18.60 12.10 29.38
N LYS A 199 -17.70 12.56 30.25
CA LYS A 199 -17.80 13.95 30.74
C LYS A 199 -16.45 14.63 30.85
N SER A 200 -16.31 15.64 29.99
CA SER A 200 -15.51 16.85 30.09
C SER A 200 -14.00 16.71 30.31
N LEU A 201 -13.26 17.41 29.43
CA LEU A 201 -11.81 17.70 29.40
C LEU A 201 -11.04 16.87 28.36
N VAL A 202 -10.86 17.45 27.17
CA VAL A 202 -9.88 16.93 26.19
C VAL A 202 -8.48 17.36 26.65
N LYS A 203 -7.88 16.52 27.49
CA LYS A 203 -6.42 16.31 27.55
C LYS A 203 -6.18 14.97 26.87
N GLY A 204 -5.59 14.98 25.68
CA GLY A 204 -5.52 13.78 24.83
C GLY A 204 -4.40 12.83 25.25
N GLU A 205 -4.77 11.62 25.68
CA GLU A 205 -4.02 10.42 25.34
C GLU A 205 -4.44 10.02 23.92
N VAL A 206 -3.50 9.99 22.97
CA VAL A 206 -3.73 9.48 21.61
C VAL A 206 -3.32 8.00 21.57
N TRP A 207 -3.74 7.24 20.57
CA TRP A 207 -3.21 5.89 20.34
C TRP A 207 -1.75 5.97 19.85
N PRO A 208 -0.74 5.24 20.41
CA PRO A 208 -0.78 4.13 21.38
C PRO A 208 -0.61 4.50 22.87
N GLY A 209 -0.74 5.77 23.26
CA GLY A 209 -0.61 6.28 24.64
C GLY A 209 -0.10 7.72 24.67
N PRO A 210 0.51 8.19 25.77
CA PRO A 210 1.22 9.47 25.81
C PRO A 210 2.29 9.52 24.70
N CYS A 211 2.01 10.29 23.65
CA CYS A 211 2.92 10.45 22.52
C CYS A 211 3.65 11.78 22.63
N VAL A 212 4.98 11.73 22.55
CA VAL A 212 5.80 12.89 22.26
C VAL A 212 6.11 12.88 20.77
N PHE A 213 5.54 13.83 20.03
CA PHE A 213 5.95 14.07 18.65
C PHE A 213 7.29 14.80 18.67
N PRO A 214 8.24 14.44 17.79
CA PRO A 214 9.46 15.21 17.64
C PRO A 214 9.10 16.67 17.37
N ASP A 215 9.79 17.58 18.04
CA ASP A 215 9.71 18.99 17.73
C ASP A 215 10.39 19.23 16.37
N TYR A 216 9.59 19.24 15.31
CA TYR A 216 10.05 19.46 13.93
C TYR A 216 10.51 20.90 13.68
N THR A 217 10.37 21.81 14.65
CA THR A 217 10.94 23.16 14.58
C THR A 217 12.42 23.18 14.96
N GLN A 218 12.94 22.11 15.56
CA GLN A 218 14.36 22.00 15.91
C GLN A 218 15.16 21.40 14.77
N ALA A 219 16.19 22.12 14.31
CA ALA A 219 17.10 21.69 13.25
C ALA A 219 17.82 20.34 13.52
N LYS A 220 17.85 19.90 14.78
CA LYS A 220 18.40 18.59 15.19
C LYS A 220 17.50 17.40 14.86
N THR A 221 16.24 17.62 14.51
CA THR A 221 15.31 16.58 14.06
C THR A 221 15.58 16.27 12.58
N LEU A 222 16.74 15.65 12.31
CA LEU A 222 17.33 15.48 10.98
C LEU A 222 16.45 14.72 9.97
N THR A 223 15.56 13.83 10.44
CA THR A 223 14.86 12.87 9.59
C THR A 223 13.38 13.18 9.34
N LYS A 224 12.85 14.31 9.86
CA LYS A 224 11.40 14.66 9.79
C LYS A 224 10.44 13.51 10.17
N THR A 225 10.92 12.58 10.99
CA THR A 225 10.19 11.40 11.49
C THR A 225 10.69 11.07 12.90
N MET A 226 9.97 10.21 13.62
CA MET A 226 10.38 9.77 14.96
C MET A 226 11.73 9.05 14.94
N PRO A 227 12.57 9.23 15.98
CA PRO A 227 13.76 8.41 16.15
C PRO A 227 13.44 6.92 16.11
N LYS A 228 14.27 6.14 15.43
CA LYS A 228 14.10 4.68 15.28
C LYS A 228 13.99 3.95 16.63
N SER A 229 14.63 4.49 17.67
CA SER A 229 14.68 3.95 19.02
C SER A 229 13.47 4.31 19.90
N ASN A 230 12.54 5.15 19.44
CA ASN A 230 11.34 5.48 20.22
C ASN A 230 10.55 4.20 20.54
N ILE A 231 10.10 4.03 21.78
CA ILE A 231 9.34 2.85 22.19
C ILE A 231 7.85 3.11 21.99
N HIS A 232 7.16 2.14 21.37
CA HIS A 232 5.72 2.10 21.20
C HIS A 232 5.18 0.93 22.03
N LYS A 233 4.05 1.15 22.71
CA LYS A 233 3.39 0.07 23.46
C LYS A 233 2.95 -1.06 22.54
N GLY A 234 2.38 -0.72 21.38
CA GLY A 234 1.86 -1.66 20.37
C GLY A 234 0.72 -2.54 20.89
N ASP A 235 -0.14 -3.02 20.00
CA ASP A 235 -1.00 -4.16 20.32
C ASP A 235 -0.21 -5.46 20.12
N ASP A 236 -0.50 -6.48 20.91
CA ASP A 236 0.16 -7.78 20.81
C ASP A 236 0.03 -8.38 19.40
N GLU A 237 -1.13 -8.19 18.76
CA GLU A 237 -1.38 -8.64 17.37
C GLU A 237 -0.52 -7.91 16.32
N LEU A 238 0.04 -6.75 16.66
CA LEU A 238 0.96 -5.98 15.83
C LEU A 238 2.42 -6.09 16.32
N GLY A 239 2.72 -7.03 17.20
CA GLY A 239 4.08 -7.29 17.71
C GLY A 239 4.40 -6.71 19.09
N GLY A 240 3.42 -6.09 19.77
CA GLY A 240 3.52 -5.62 21.15
C GLY A 240 4.52 -4.48 21.39
N CYS A 241 5.13 -4.42 22.56
CA CYS A 241 6.05 -3.33 22.90
C CYS A 241 7.33 -3.40 22.06
N GLN A 242 7.51 -2.45 21.14
CA GLN A 242 8.63 -2.45 20.19
C GLN A 242 9.17 -1.03 19.94
N VAL A 243 10.38 -0.98 19.40
CA VAL A 243 10.99 0.26 18.89
C VAL A 243 10.29 0.76 17.62
N HIS A 244 10.34 2.06 17.34
CA HIS A 244 9.69 2.71 16.22
C HIS A 244 10.10 2.11 14.88
N SER A 245 11.33 1.60 14.75
CA SER A 245 11.74 0.92 13.53
C SER A 245 10.94 -0.34 13.18
N HIS A 246 10.20 -0.91 14.13
CA HIS A 246 9.23 -1.98 13.89
C HIS A 246 7.92 -1.44 13.29
N TYR A 247 7.49 -0.24 13.70
CA TYR A 247 6.22 0.38 13.31
C TYR A 247 6.32 1.44 12.23
N HIS A 248 7.53 1.85 11.85
CA HIS A 248 7.80 3.04 11.06
C HIS A 248 6.96 3.11 9.78
N ASN A 249 6.96 2.04 8.99
CA ASN A 249 6.24 1.99 7.72
C ASN A 249 4.72 1.91 7.90
N VAL A 250 4.23 1.33 8.99
CA VAL A 250 2.78 1.19 9.26
C VAL A 250 2.21 2.36 10.04
N TYR A 251 3.04 3.22 10.64
CA TYR A 251 2.58 4.31 11.50
C TYR A 251 1.61 5.25 10.80
N GLY A 252 1.92 5.67 9.56
CA GLY A 252 1.02 6.49 8.73
C GLY A 252 -0.31 5.80 8.40
N MET A 253 -0.26 4.50 8.10
CA MET A 253 -1.46 3.70 7.84
C MET A 253 -2.33 3.56 9.09
N LEU A 254 -1.73 3.35 10.27
CA LEU A 254 -2.45 3.24 11.53
C LEU A 254 -3.10 4.57 11.91
N MET A 255 -2.44 5.71 11.70
CA MET A 255 -3.08 7.03 11.86
C MET A 255 -4.28 7.18 10.94
N ALA A 256 -4.14 6.85 9.64
CA ALA A 256 -5.23 6.91 8.68
C ALA A 256 -6.40 5.99 9.05
N ARG A 257 -6.11 4.78 9.53
CA ARG A 257 -7.10 3.83 10.06
C ARG A 257 -7.86 4.42 11.24
N SER A 258 -7.16 4.95 12.24
CA SER A 258 -7.79 5.55 13.41
C SER A 258 -8.67 6.76 13.04
N THR A 259 -8.23 7.59 12.10
CA THR A 259 -9.05 8.70 11.57
C THR A 259 -10.30 8.17 10.87
N PHE A 260 -10.16 7.19 9.99
CA PHE A 260 -11.28 6.58 9.25
C PHE A 260 -12.32 5.96 10.19
N GLU A 261 -11.87 5.16 11.16
CA GLU A 261 -12.74 4.51 12.14
C GLU A 261 -13.42 5.55 13.04
N GLY A 262 -12.70 6.58 13.49
CA GLY A 262 -13.26 7.69 14.25
C GLY A 262 -14.34 8.47 13.48
N MET A 263 -14.11 8.76 12.20
CA MET A 263 -15.13 9.40 11.33
C MET A 263 -16.37 8.53 11.16
N LYS A 264 -16.19 7.21 11.04
CA LYS A 264 -17.30 6.24 10.94
C LYS A 264 -18.11 6.17 12.23
N LEU A 265 -17.48 6.27 13.39
CA LEU A 265 -18.16 6.38 14.68
C LEU A 265 -18.92 7.71 14.81
N GLY A 266 -18.36 8.80 14.28
CA GLY A 266 -18.99 10.13 14.30
C GLY A 266 -20.20 10.26 13.36
N SER A 267 -20.27 9.46 12.29
CA SER A 267 -21.41 9.45 11.36
C SER A 267 -21.56 8.11 10.63
N GLU A 268 -22.66 7.40 10.89
CA GLU A 268 -23.00 6.17 10.15
C GLU A 268 -23.57 6.45 8.74
N LYS A 269 -24.04 7.67 8.49
CA LYS A 269 -24.72 8.04 7.24
C LYS A 269 -23.76 8.47 6.13
N ASN A 270 -22.62 9.04 6.51
CA ASN A 270 -21.66 9.59 5.56
C ASN A 270 -20.48 8.64 5.39
N ARG A 271 -20.03 8.47 4.14
CA ARG A 271 -18.78 7.76 3.86
C ARG A 271 -17.60 8.65 4.29
N PRO A 272 -16.66 8.15 5.13
CA PRO A 272 -15.46 8.91 5.48
C PRO A 272 -14.60 9.19 4.25
N PHE A 273 -14.00 10.37 4.20
CA PHE A 273 -12.92 10.71 3.27
C PHE A 273 -11.69 11.08 4.08
N VAL A 274 -10.64 10.26 3.95
CA VAL A 274 -9.33 10.49 4.57
C VAL A 274 -8.30 10.57 3.45
N LEU A 275 -7.42 11.57 3.53
CA LEU A 275 -6.28 11.73 2.64
C LEU A 275 -5.00 11.60 3.47
N THR A 276 -4.14 10.65 3.12
CA THR A 276 -2.87 10.43 3.83
C THR A 276 -1.67 10.53 2.90
N ARG A 277 -0.56 11.08 3.43
CA ARG A 277 0.74 11.08 2.74
C ARG A 277 1.45 9.77 2.99
N ALA A 278 1.68 9.46 4.27
CA ALA A 278 2.39 8.26 4.67
C ALA A 278 1.45 7.04 4.76
N GLY A 279 1.96 5.89 4.35
CA GLY A 279 1.17 4.68 4.27
C GLY A 279 2.01 3.42 4.12
N PHE A 280 1.31 2.29 4.20
CA PHE A 280 1.81 0.96 3.91
C PHE A 280 0.85 0.26 2.94
N ILE A 281 1.27 -0.83 2.30
CA ILE A 281 0.36 -1.64 1.49
C ILE A 281 -0.87 -2.06 2.33
N GLY A 282 -2.08 -1.84 1.82
CA GLY A 282 -3.32 -1.95 2.61
C GLY A 282 -3.95 -0.61 3.01
N SER A 283 -3.23 0.51 2.88
CA SER A 283 -3.75 1.86 3.25
C SER A 283 -4.98 2.28 2.45
N GLN A 284 -5.20 1.71 1.25
CA GLN A 284 -6.36 2.01 0.39
C GLN A 284 -7.70 1.70 1.07
N ARG A 285 -7.72 0.85 2.10
CA ARG A 285 -8.92 0.56 2.91
C ARG A 285 -9.42 1.78 3.69
N TYR A 286 -8.50 2.67 4.05
CA TYR A 286 -8.75 3.73 5.03
C TYR A 286 -8.63 5.13 4.41
N ALA A 287 -7.77 5.31 3.41
CA ALA A 287 -7.48 6.62 2.88
C ALA A 287 -7.10 6.62 1.39
N ALA A 288 -7.51 7.70 0.72
CA ALA A 288 -6.87 8.15 -0.51
C ALA A 288 -5.43 8.62 -0.20
N THR A 289 -4.61 8.75 -1.24
CA THR A 289 -3.27 9.33 -1.09
C THR A 289 -2.97 10.35 -2.18
N TRP A 290 -1.93 11.16 -1.94
CA TRP A 290 -1.32 11.97 -2.98
C TRP A 290 0.19 11.75 -2.99
N THR A 291 0.84 12.02 -4.12
CA THR A 291 2.27 11.69 -4.33
C THR A 291 3.25 12.63 -3.61
N GLY A 292 2.77 13.38 -2.61
CA GLY A 292 3.55 14.34 -1.85
C GLY A 292 4.01 15.56 -2.64
N ASP A 293 5.19 16.07 -2.26
CA ASP A 293 5.63 17.43 -2.53
C ASP A 293 6.36 17.50 -3.90
N ASN A 294 5.58 17.34 -4.98
CA ASN A 294 6.07 17.36 -6.35
C ASN A 294 6.40 18.78 -6.85
N LEU A 295 7.21 18.88 -7.92
CA LEU A 295 7.64 20.15 -8.50
C LEU A 295 6.86 20.49 -9.77
N SER A 296 6.73 21.80 -10.04
CA SER A 296 6.20 22.36 -11.29
C SER A 296 7.12 22.12 -12.50
N THR A 297 7.40 20.86 -12.83
CA THR A 297 8.31 20.44 -13.91
C THR A 297 7.70 19.33 -14.79
N TRP A 298 8.22 19.19 -16.01
CA TRP A 298 7.83 18.10 -16.91
C TRP A 298 8.21 16.72 -16.38
N GLU A 299 9.32 16.61 -15.64
CA GLU A 299 9.77 15.35 -15.04
C GLU A 299 8.76 14.85 -14.00
N HIS A 300 8.28 15.74 -13.12
CA HIS A 300 7.28 15.39 -12.10
C HIS A 300 5.91 15.10 -12.68
N LEU A 301 5.52 15.78 -13.76
CA LEU A 301 4.33 15.39 -14.53
C LEU A 301 4.46 13.96 -15.06
N HIS A 302 5.62 13.57 -15.60
CA HIS A 302 5.84 12.22 -16.12
C HIS A 302 5.84 11.14 -15.03
N MET A 303 6.37 11.44 -13.84
CA MET A 303 6.45 10.49 -12.72
C MET A 303 5.12 10.24 -12.00
N SER A 304 4.06 10.99 -12.30
CA SER A 304 2.80 10.96 -11.54
C SER A 304 1.93 9.70 -11.66
N ILE A 305 2.33 8.69 -12.47
CA ILE A 305 1.46 7.59 -12.94
C ILE A 305 1.75 6.23 -12.26
N SER A 306 2.09 6.15 -10.96
CA SER A 306 2.69 4.92 -10.41
C SER A 306 1.85 4.09 -9.42
N MET A 307 0.99 4.70 -8.61
CA MET A 307 0.50 4.05 -7.37
C MET A 307 -0.56 2.96 -7.57
N GLY A 308 -1.25 2.93 -8.72
CA GLY A 308 -2.28 1.93 -9.01
C GLY A 308 -1.76 0.48 -9.03
N LEU A 309 -0.57 0.25 -9.59
CA LEU A 309 0.06 -1.09 -9.64
C LEU A 309 0.62 -1.56 -8.29
N SER A 310 0.64 -0.65 -7.30
CA SER A 310 1.04 -0.93 -5.92
C SER A 310 -0.17 -1.09 -4.99
N GLY A 311 -1.39 -1.22 -5.52
CA GLY A 311 -2.59 -1.46 -4.72
C GLY A 311 -3.21 -0.20 -4.11
N GLN A 312 -2.85 0.99 -4.60
CA GLN A 312 -3.40 2.26 -4.13
C GLN A 312 -4.06 3.06 -5.28
N PRO A 313 -5.28 2.67 -5.68
CA PRO A 313 -5.93 3.18 -6.89
C PRO A 313 -6.47 4.60 -6.73
N LEU A 314 -6.83 5.04 -5.51
CA LEU A 314 -7.32 6.40 -5.27
C LEU A 314 -6.13 7.32 -4.93
N SER A 315 -5.36 7.65 -5.96
CA SER A 315 -4.15 8.46 -5.86
C SER A 315 -4.06 9.52 -6.95
N GLY A 316 -3.27 10.55 -6.69
CA GLY A 316 -2.95 11.59 -7.67
C GLY A 316 -1.90 12.58 -7.13
N PRO A 317 -1.24 13.33 -8.00
CA PRO A 317 -0.26 14.34 -7.60
C PRO A 317 -0.93 15.67 -7.23
N ASP A 318 -0.15 16.62 -6.72
CA ASP A 318 -0.57 18.03 -6.73
C ASP A 318 -0.49 18.59 -8.15
N ILE A 319 -1.64 18.90 -8.71
CA ILE A 319 -1.78 19.35 -10.09
C ILE A 319 -1.16 20.73 -10.23
N VAL A 320 -0.41 20.92 -11.32
CA VAL A 320 0.53 22.03 -11.59
C VAL A 320 1.89 21.85 -10.93
N GLY A 321 1.96 21.11 -9.82
CA GLY A 321 3.13 20.95 -8.96
C GLY A 321 2.93 21.66 -7.63
N PHE A 322 3.34 21.04 -6.52
CA PHE A 322 3.30 21.64 -5.19
C PHE A 322 4.27 22.81 -5.06
N ALA A 323 5.51 22.63 -5.50
CA ALA A 323 6.56 23.65 -5.39
C ALA A 323 6.99 24.22 -6.75
N GLY A 324 7.34 25.51 -6.72
CA GLY A 324 7.70 26.29 -7.90
C GLY A 324 6.54 26.59 -8.85
N ASN A 325 6.84 27.31 -9.94
CA ASN A 325 5.82 27.90 -10.81
C ASN A 325 5.87 27.33 -12.23
N ALA A 326 4.77 26.71 -12.68
CA ALA A 326 4.69 26.17 -14.03
C ALA A 326 4.54 27.28 -15.09
N ALA A 327 5.30 27.19 -16.18
CA ALA A 327 5.04 27.99 -17.38
C ALA A 327 3.66 27.63 -17.98
N PRO A 328 2.97 28.54 -18.69
CA PRO A 328 1.59 28.30 -19.15
C PRO A 328 1.39 27.00 -19.95
N ARG A 329 2.35 26.61 -20.78
CA ARG A 329 2.28 25.34 -21.51
C ARG A 329 2.26 24.12 -20.57
N LEU A 330 3.11 24.13 -19.55
CA LEU A 330 3.16 23.06 -18.55
C LEU A 330 1.91 23.09 -17.67
N PHE A 331 1.46 24.28 -17.25
CA PHE A 331 0.22 24.45 -16.48
C PHE A 331 -1.00 23.85 -17.20
N GLY A 332 -1.20 24.20 -18.48
CA GLY A 332 -2.30 23.67 -19.27
C GLY A 332 -2.21 22.15 -19.46
N ARG A 333 -0.99 21.60 -19.59
CA ARG A 333 -0.77 20.16 -19.66
C ARG A 333 -1.08 19.46 -18.33
N TRP A 334 -0.66 20.04 -17.23
CA TRP A 334 -0.98 19.59 -15.87
C TRP A 334 -2.49 19.57 -15.65
N MET A 335 -3.22 20.60 -16.08
CA MET A 335 -4.68 20.62 -15.95
C MET A 335 -5.35 19.50 -16.75
N GLY A 336 -4.93 19.29 -18.01
CA GLY A 336 -5.52 18.26 -18.86
C GLY A 336 -5.23 16.83 -18.40
N ILE A 337 -4.01 16.52 -17.97
CA ILE A 337 -3.66 15.19 -17.42
C ILE A 337 -4.19 15.05 -15.99
N GLY A 338 -4.04 16.11 -15.19
CA GLY A 338 -4.47 16.22 -13.80
C GLY A 338 -5.93 15.86 -13.57
N SER A 339 -6.81 16.31 -14.46
CA SER A 339 -8.25 16.01 -14.40
C SER A 339 -8.60 14.54 -14.63
N MET A 340 -7.64 13.71 -15.07
CA MET A 340 -7.84 12.27 -15.31
C MET A 340 -7.36 11.40 -14.15
N PHE A 341 -6.74 11.98 -13.11
CA PHE A 341 -6.36 11.22 -11.92
C PHE A 341 -7.58 10.88 -11.04
N PRO A 342 -7.60 9.68 -10.43
CA PRO A 342 -8.63 9.31 -9.46
C PRO A 342 -8.77 10.31 -8.30
N PHE A 343 -7.65 10.85 -7.82
CA PHE A 343 -7.62 11.98 -6.91
C PHE A 343 -7.12 13.23 -7.65
N CYS A 344 -8.01 14.18 -7.91
CA CYS A 344 -7.74 15.38 -8.68
C CYS A 344 -7.78 16.62 -7.76
N ARG A 345 -6.61 17.16 -7.41
CA ARG A 345 -6.46 18.34 -6.55
C ARG A 345 -5.42 19.32 -7.10
N GLY A 346 -5.78 20.60 -7.18
CA GLY A 346 -4.79 21.68 -7.27
C GLY A 346 -4.34 22.09 -5.87
N HIS A 347 -3.03 22.08 -5.62
CA HIS A 347 -2.43 22.46 -4.34
C HIS A 347 -1.01 23.00 -4.58
N SER A 348 -0.59 23.97 -3.78
CA SER A 348 0.72 24.59 -3.88
C SER A 348 1.20 25.12 -2.53
N GLU A 349 2.50 25.36 -2.41
CA GLU A 349 3.09 26.03 -1.25
C GLU A 349 2.77 27.54 -1.21
N MET A 350 3.02 28.20 -0.08
CA MET A 350 2.59 29.59 0.15
C MET A 350 3.25 30.62 -0.78
N ASP A 351 4.47 30.35 -1.24
CA ASP A 351 5.29 31.31 -2.01
C ASP A 351 5.23 31.08 -3.54
N THR A 352 4.25 30.31 -4.02
CA THR A 352 3.98 30.12 -5.45
C THR A 352 2.88 31.04 -5.94
N ILE A 353 2.73 31.10 -7.26
CA ILE A 353 1.57 31.72 -7.90
C ILE A 353 0.31 30.86 -7.69
N ASP A 354 -0.88 31.45 -7.88
CA ASP A 354 -2.16 30.71 -7.86
C ASP A 354 -2.15 29.49 -8.81
N HIS A 355 -2.48 28.30 -8.30
CA HIS A 355 -2.53 27.04 -9.05
C HIS A 355 -3.95 26.59 -9.41
N GLU A 356 -4.97 27.37 -9.05
CA GLU A 356 -6.36 27.05 -9.37
C GLU A 356 -6.66 27.22 -10.87
N PRO A 357 -7.57 26.42 -11.46
CA PRO A 357 -7.82 26.44 -12.92
C PRO A 357 -8.16 27.82 -13.50
N TRP A 358 -8.85 28.67 -12.74
CA TRP A 358 -9.22 30.03 -13.18
C TRP A 358 -8.05 31.02 -13.21
N SER A 359 -6.91 30.70 -12.57
CA SER A 359 -5.71 31.54 -12.62
C SER A 359 -5.02 31.48 -13.99
N PHE A 360 -5.27 30.41 -14.76
CA PHE A 360 -4.65 30.16 -16.07
C PHE A 360 -4.90 31.29 -17.07
N ARG A 361 -6.15 31.74 -17.19
CA ARG A 361 -6.56 32.74 -18.21
C ARG A 361 -5.88 34.08 -18.01
N LYS A 362 -5.57 34.49 -16.77
CA LYS A 362 -4.83 35.72 -16.49
C LYS A 362 -3.39 35.67 -17.01
N ARG A 363 -2.82 34.48 -17.24
CA ARG A 363 -1.42 34.29 -17.67
C ARG A 363 -1.27 34.00 -19.16
N SER A 364 -2.24 33.34 -19.78
CA SER A 364 -2.24 33.07 -21.24
C SER A 364 -2.41 34.34 -22.09
N VAL A 365 -2.92 35.42 -21.50
CA VAL A 365 -3.12 36.70 -22.21
C VAL A 365 -1.82 37.52 -22.30
N TYR A 366 -0.82 37.27 -21.45
CA TYR A 366 0.46 37.99 -21.45
C TYR A 366 1.55 37.38 -22.35
N LEU A 367 1.33 36.16 -22.86
CA LEU A 367 2.18 35.51 -23.85
C LEU A 367 1.33 35.29 -25.09
N GLY A 368 1.49 36.16 -26.08
CA GLY A 368 0.61 36.32 -27.23
C GLY A 368 0.02 35.03 -27.79
N SER A 369 -1.31 35.05 -27.93
CA SER A 369 -2.09 34.31 -28.93
C SER A 369 -1.61 32.87 -29.24
N ALA A 370 -1.97 31.93 -28.37
CA ALA A 370 -2.23 30.56 -28.80
C ALA A 370 -3.76 30.33 -28.73
N PRO A 371 -4.44 30.01 -29.86
CA PRO A 371 -5.87 29.74 -29.84
C PRO A 371 -6.14 28.44 -29.07
N MET A 372 -7.21 28.44 -28.28
CA MET A 372 -7.77 27.23 -27.68
C MET A 372 -8.22 26.26 -28.78
N ILE A 373 -7.98 24.97 -28.56
CA ILE A 373 -8.58 23.85 -29.31
C ILE A 373 -10.08 23.82 -29.03
#